data_AF-A0A444H5E3-F1
#
_entry.id   AF-A0A444H5E3-F1
#
_cell.length_a   1.000
_cell.length_b   1.000
_cell.length_c   1.000
_cell.angle_alpha   90.00
_cell.angle_beta   90.00
_cell.angle_gamma   90.00
#
_symmetry.space_group_name_H-M   'P 1'
#
loop_
_entity.id
_entity.type
_entity.pdbx_description
1 polymer ?
#
loop_
_entity_poly.entity_id
_entity_poly.type
_entity_poly.pdbx_seq_one_letter_code
_entity_poly.pdbx_strand_id
1 'polypeptide(L)'
;MIGKRVLIGGLCGALTCVAGGLSAAEQQQCVDSGRASTPTERFAIFDDGTVRDRVTGLLWKRCAVGQSWDGTTCREAPRKQVKSWFSWQGAKAMVARLNDPSQKHQWRMPSISELKTLVESRCQKPAINLELFPNAPAWPFWSSSELSSNPDYVWRIDFSSGKLGTDLKTNYSYYVRLVKGEAPKLDGRTMAKPRSAEEEEIAARNDGIHDIENPDLTLLQRYDQATLGFPLDTRDQVDWAKVLLDGIIEPRTTREGDQVEMAVWDHTIIFKDTQGMPWVRFPHKLHSMWLACENCHDQFFETKTGTADISMQSIYTGQHCGACHGRVAFSPNSCERCHSELYPGVQKWW
;
A
#
# COMPACT_ATOMS: atom_id res chain seq x y z
N MET A 1 47.72 40.26 37.13
CA MET A 1 47.51 41.15 38.29
C MET A 1 46.62 42.31 37.86
N ILE A 2 45.49 42.50 38.56
CA ILE A 2 44.82 43.79 38.83
C ILE A 2 44.35 44.59 37.59
N GLY A 3 43.08 44.98 37.38
CA GLY A 3 41.86 44.99 38.18
C GLY A 3 40.85 45.97 37.54
N LYS A 4 39.54 45.70 37.77
CA LYS A 4 38.38 46.60 38.07
C LYS A 4 38.38 48.06 37.51
N ARG A 5 37.28 48.74 37.12
CA ARG A 5 35.80 48.60 37.15
C ARG A 5 35.20 49.87 36.45
N VAL A 6 34.08 49.71 35.72
CA VAL A 6 32.79 50.45 35.72
C VAL A 6 32.73 52.01 35.67
N LEU A 7 31.93 52.55 34.72
CA LEU A 7 30.90 53.63 34.85
C LEU A 7 30.16 53.80 33.49
N ILE A 8 28.93 53.31 33.31
CA ILE A 8 27.61 54.01 33.38
C ILE A 8 27.51 55.29 32.53
N GLY A 9 26.72 55.20 31.45
CA GLY A 9 26.13 56.32 30.72
C GLY A 9 24.94 55.81 29.91
N GLY A 10 23.73 56.01 30.43
CA GLY A 10 22.49 55.50 29.82
C GLY A 10 22.03 56.35 28.64
N LEU A 11 21.30 55.71 27.72
CA LEU A 11 20.20 56.35 27.01
C LEU A 11 19.16 55.31 26.61
N CYS A 12 17.95 55.62 27.04
CA CYS A 12 16.70 54.92 26.83
C CYS A 12 16.29 55.01 25.34
N GLY A 13 16.02 53.86 24.72
CA GLY A 13 15.41 53.77 23.40
C GLY A 13 14.42 52.62 23.41
N ALA A 14 13.15 52.94 23.56
CA ALA A 14 12.04 52.00 23.68
C ALA A 14 12.04 50.97 22.54
N LEU A 15 12.33 49.71 22.86
CA LEU A 15 11.98 48.58 22.01
C LEU A 15 10.77 47.90 22.64
N THR A 16 9.63 48.19 22.05
CA THR A 16 8.32 47.57 22.27
C THR A 16 8.44 46.05 22.43
N CYS A 17 8.01 45.56 23.59
CA CYS A 17 7.65 44.16 23.80
C CYS A 17 6.52 43.79 22.80
N VAL A 18 6.86 43.16 21.68
CA VAL A 18 5.88 42.36 20.95
C VAL A 18 5.82 41.02 21.65
N ALA A 19 4.95 40.92 22.64
CA ALA A 19 4.44 39.63 23.12
C ALA A 19 3.55 39.05 22.00
N GLY A 20 4.17 38.60 20.92
CA GLY A 20 3.54 37.73 19.94
C GLY A 20 3.40 36.38 20.61
N GLY A 21 2.21 36.08 21.12
CA GLY A 21 1.87 34.76 21.61
C GLY A 21 2.10 33.75 20.50
N LEU A 22 3.23 33.03 20.57
CA LEU A 22 3.37 31.75 19.91
C LEU A 22 2.27 30.87 20.52
N SER A 23 1.21 30.65 19.75
CA SER A 23 0.29 29.55 20.02
C SER A 23 1.13 28.28 20.00
N ALA A 24 1.53 27.78 21.17
CA ALA A 24 2.08 26.44 21.27
C ALA A 24 1.05 25.49 20.66
N ALA A 25 1.42 24.75 19.61
CA ALA A 25 0.63 23.61 19.18
C ALA A 25 0.48 22.71 20.41
N GLU A 26 -0.76 22.41 20.81
CA GLU A 26 -1.02 21.62 22.01
C GLU A 26 -0.39 20.25 21.82
N GLN A 27 0.72 20.02 22.53
CA GLN A 27 1.53 18.82 22.41
C GLN A 27 0.77 17.66 23.06
N GLN A 28 0.71 16.52 22.36
CA GLN A 28 0.06 15.33 22.85
C GLN A 28 0.60 14.90 24.21
N GLN A 29 -0.28 14.51 25.12
CA GLN A 29 0.09 14.12 26.48
C GLN A 29 0.20 12.61 26.57
N CYS A 30 1.42 12.06 26.53
CA CYS A 30 1.65 10.62 26.63
C CYS A 30 2.42 10.24 27.90
N VAL A 31 2.19 9.03 28.40
CA VAL A 31 3.05 8.41 29.41
C VAL A 31 4.12 7.57 28.71
N ASP A 32 5.38 7.72 29.14
CA ASP A 32 6.52 7.00 28.54
C ASP A 32 6.61 5.54 28.99
N SER A 33 5.91 5.18 30.07
CA SER A 33 5.90 3.83 30.62
C SER A 33 4.87 2.93 29.93
N GLY A 34 5.27 1.68 29.67
CA GLY A 34 4.41 0.65 29.09
C GLY A 34 4.50 0.54 27.56
N ARG A 35 3.92 -0.55 27.04
CA ARG A 35 3.92 -0.87 25.61
C ARG A 35 2.94 0.04 24.85
N ALA A 36 3.38 0.60 23.72
CA ALA A 36 2.49 1.28 22.77
C ALA A 36 1.36 0.35 22.34
N SER A 37 0.13 0.86 22.35
CA SER A 37 -1.04 0.10 21.87
C SER A 37 -1.25 0.25 20.37
N THR A 38 -0.76 1.35 19.80
CA THR A 38 -0.74 1.65 18.37
C THR A 38 0.67 2.02 17.90
N PRO A 39 1.67 1.13 18.05
CA PRO A 39 3.03 1.39 17.58
C PRO A 39 3.05 1.71 16.08
N THR A 40 3.86 2.65 15.64
CA THR A 40 3.90 3.08 14.22
C THR A 40 4.29 1.92 13.30
N GLU A 41 5.19 1.04 13.73
CA GLU A 41 5.64 -0.14 12.99
C GLU A 41 4.54 -1.18 12.72
N ARG A 42 3.43 -1.14 13.47
CA ARG A 42 2.23 -1.98 13.19
C ARG A 42 1.56 -1.57 11.88
N PHE A 43 1.79 -0.35 11.39
CA PHE A 43 1.07 0.20 10.26
C PHE A 43 2.00 0.34 9.04
N ALA A 44 1.48 0.04 7.86
CA ALA A 44 2.12 0.45 6.61
C ALA A 44 1.56 1.82 6.19
N ILE A 45 2.43 2.80 5.99
CA ILE A 45 2.06 4.17 5.64
C ILE A 45 2.21 4.34 4.12
N PHE A 46 1.22 4.95 3.48
CA PHE A 46 1.24 5.26 2.05
C PHE A 46 1.18 6.78 1.83
N ASP A 47 1.76 7.23 0.71
CA ASP A 47 1.86 8.66 0.37
C ASP A 47 0.52 9.29 -0.03
N ASP A 48 -0.48 8.47 -0.34
CA ASP A 48 -1.86 8.87 -0.70
C ASP A 48 -2.72 9.30 0.51
N GLY A 49 -2.11 9.44 1.69
CA GLY A 49 -2.80 9.81 2.92
C GLY A 49 -3.61 8.66 3.53
N THR A 50 -3.21 7.40 3.28
CA THR A 50 -3.79 6.21 3.92
C THR A 50 -2.76 5.43 4.74
N VAL A 51 -3.25 4.63 5.69
CA VAL A 51 -2.43 3.69 6.48
C VAL A 51 -3.12 2.34 6.56
N ARG A 52 -2.36 1.26 6.37
CA ARG A 52 -2.82 -0.13 6.59
C ARG A 52 -2.46 -0.54 8.01
N ASP A 53 -3.44 -1.00 8.77
CA ASP A 53 -3.19 -1.69 10.03
C ASP A 53 -2.87 -3.16 9.74
N ARG A 54 -1.63 -3.60 9.97
CA ARG A 54 -1.20 -4.98 9.69
C ARG A 54 -1.82 -6.02 10.62
N VAL A 55 -2.38 -5.59 11.76
CA VAL A 55 -3.02 -6.49 12.73
C VAL A 55 -4.49 -6.73 12.38
N THR A 56 -5.18 -5.70 11.86
CA THR A 56 -6.61 -5.80 11.53
C THR A 56 -6.90 -5.93 10.04
N GLY A 57 -5.90 -5.77 9.17
CA GLY A 57 -6.05 -5.74 7.71
C GLY A 57 -6.73 -4.48 7.17
N LEU A 58 -7.23 -3.60 8.05
CA LEU A 58 -8.02 -2.43 7.70
C LEU A 58 -7.17 -1.33 7.08
N LEU A 59 -7.67 -0.73 5.99
CA LEU A 59 -7.12 0.51 5.45
C LEU A 59 -7.84 1.70 6.05
N TRP A 60 -7.10 2.64 6.61
CA TRP A 60 -7.62 3.86 7.20
C TRP A 60 -7.22 5.07 6.40
N LYS A 61 -8.15 6.03 6.23
CA LYS A 61 -7.76 7.39 5.86
C LYS A 61 -7.04 8.05 7.05
N ARG A 62 -5.90 8.69 6.80
CA ARG A 62 -5.11 9.41 7.82
C ARG A 62 -5.78 10.70 8.28
N CYS A 63 -6.52 11.36 7.40
CA CYS A 63 -7.30 12.55 7.75
C CYS A 63 -8.73 12.19 8.13
N ALA A 64 -9.29 12.94 9.09
CA ALA A 64 -10.72 12.87 9.38
C ALA A 64 -11.52 13.45 8.20
N VAL A 65 -12.79 13.06 8.08
CA VAL A 65 -13.70 13.67 7.11
C VAL A 65 -13.83 15.16 7.41
N GLY A 66 -13.59 16.01 6.41
CA GLY A 66 -13.50 17.47 6.57
C GLY A 66 -12.07 18.02 6.62
N GLN A 67 -11.07 17.15 6.71
CA GLN A 67 -9.67 17.50 6.53
C GLN A 67 -9.16 17.03 5.16
N SER A 68 -8.13 17.69 4.63
CA SER A 68 -7.44 17.34 3.39
C SER A 68 -5.99 16.95 3.66
N TRP A 69 -5.52 15.91 2.98
CA TRP A 69 -4.11 15.52 2.98
C TRP A 69 -3.30 16.46 2.07
N ASP A 70 -2.18 16.98 2.57
CA ASP A 70 -1.30 17.86 1.79
C ASP A 70 -0.01 17.17 1.27
N GLY A 71 0.08 15.85 1.44
CA GLY A 71 1.29 15.06 1.19
C GLY A 71 2.08 14.73 2.46
N THR A 72 1.90 15.51 3.53
CA THR A 72 2.67 15.36 4.79
C THR A 72 1.80 15.32 6.04
N THR A 73 0.73 16.11 6.07
CA THR A 73 -0.14 16.28 7.23
C THR A 73 -1.59 16.51 6.83
N CYS A 74 -2.49 16.41 7.80
CA CYS A 74 -3.89 16.75 7.62
C CYS A 74 -4.12 18.22 7.92
N ARG A 75 -4.70 18.94 6.97
CA ARG A 75 -5.13 20.34 7.13
C ARG A 75 -6.64 20.41 7.18
N GLU A 76 -7.19 21.31 7.98
CA GLU A 76 -8.61 21.64 7.90
C GLU A 76 -8.93 22.11 6.48
N ALA A 77 -10.01 21.56 5.90
CA ALA A 77 -10.49 22.06 4.62
C ALA A 77 -11.03 23.50 4.81
N PRO A 78 -11.03 24.34 3.75
CA PRO A 78 -11.61 25.66 3.81
C PRO A 78 -13.06 25.59 4.34
N ARG A 79 -13.38 26.36 5.39
CA ARG A 79 -14.69 26.34 6.09
C ARG A 79 -15.91 26.53 5.18
N LYS A 80 -15.72 27.08 3.98
CA LYS A 80 -16.77 27.26 2.98
C LYS A 80 -17.16 25.96 2.25
N GLN A 81 -16.36 24.89 2.34
CA GLN A 81 -16.49 23.70 1.50
C GLN A 81 -16.93 22.45 2.25
N VAL A 82 -16.46 22.22 3.49
CA VAL A 82 -16.80 21.01 4.26
C VAL A 82 -16.98 21.32 5.74
N LYS A 83 -18.04 20.80 6.36
CA LYS A 83 -18.20 20.80 7.83
C LYS A 83 -17.37 19.65 8.39
N SER A 84 -16.54 19.90 9.42
CA SER A 84 -15.70 18.85 10.02
C SER A 84 -16.45 17.97 11.05
N TRP A 85 -17.69 18.34 11.40
CA TRP A 85 -18.56 17.59 12.31
C TRP A 85 -19.94 17.34 11.71
N PHE A 86 -20.50 16.17 12.00
CA PHE A 86 -21.72 15.68 11.38
C PHE A 86 -22.65 15.05 12.42
N SER A 87 -23.96 15.25 12.27
CA SER A 87 -24.92 14.33 12.86
C SER A 87 -24.66 12.91 12.36
N TRP A 88 -25.10 11.90 13.09
CA TRP A 88 -24.81 10.52 12.68
C TRP A 88 -25.38 10.17 11.31
N GLN A 89 -26.58 10.65 10.98
CA GLN A 89 -27.16 10.50 9.64
C GLN A 89 -26.38 11.29 8.59
N GLY A 90 -25.95 12.51 8.92
CA GLY A 90 -25.12 13.35 8.05
C GLY A 90 -23.76 12.70 7.75
N ALA A 91 -23.16 12.03 8.74
CA ALA A 91 -21.92 11.26 8.58
C ALA A 91 -22.09 10.16 7.53
N LYS A 92 -23.13 9.32 7.66
CA LYS A 92 -23.41 8.25 6.69
C LYS A 92 -23.65 8.80 5.28
N ALA A 93 -24.43 9.88 5.17
CA ALA A 93 -24.68 10.53 3.89
C ALA A 93 -23.39 11.10 3.27
N MET A 94 -22.51 11.67 4.08
CA MET A 94 -21.21 12.17 3.64
C MET A 94 -20.31 11.03 3.14
N VAL A 95 -20.24 9.92 3.87
CA VAL A 95 -19.47 8.73 3.44
C VAL A 95 -19.97 8.21 2.09
N ALA A 96 -21.30 8.10 1.92
CA ALA A 96 -21.88 7.68 0.65
C ALA A 96 -21.51 8.61 -0.52
N ARG A 97 -21.44 9.93 -0.29
CA ARG A 97 -21.03 10.91 -1.32
C ARG A 97 -19.56 10.85 -1.68
N LEU A 98 -18.70 10.37 -0.78
CA LEU A 98 -17.27 10.22 -1.03
C LEU A 98 -16.92 8.97 -1.83
N ASN A 99 -17.88 8.05 -1.98
CA ASN A 99 -17.67 6.82 -2.72
C ASN A 99 -18.07 6.97 -4.18
N ASP A 100 -17.23 6.40 -5.05
CA ASP A 100 -17.54 6.17 -6.44
C ASP A 100 -18.21 4.79 -6.58
N PRO A 101 -19.45 4.71 -7.10
CA PRO A 101 -20.15 3.43 -7.30
C PRO A 101 -19.42 2.44 -8.21
N SER A 102 -18.52 2.92 -9.08
CA SER A 102 -17.72 2.06 -9.96
C SER A 102 -16.59 1.32 -9.23
N GLN A 103 -16.24 1.74 -8.02
CA GLN A 103 -15.18 1.10 -7.23
C GLN A 103 -15.73 -0.09 -6.42
N LYS A 104 -15.10 -1.25 -6.60
CA LYS A 104 -15.44 -2.51 -5.90
C LYS A 104 -15.33 -2.40 -4.37
N HIS A 105 -14.37 -1.63 -3.87
CA HIS A 105 -14.14 -1.44 -2.43
C HIS A 105 -14.39 0.01 -2.04
N GLN A 106 -15.49 0.25 -1.34
CA GLN A 106 -15.95 1.56 -0.92
C GLN A 106 -15.49 1.90 0.51
N TRP A 107 -15.30 3.19 0.78
CA TRP A 107 -15.07 3.68 2.13
C TRP A 107 -16.34 3.53 2.98
N ARG A 108 -16.17 3.21 4.25
CA ARG A 108 -17.27 3.12 5.21
C ARG A 108 -16.91 3.76 6.54
N MET A 109 -17.94 4.00 7.35
CA MET A 109 -17.74 4.31 8.76
C MET A 109 -17.25 3.04 9.49
N PRO A 110 -16.26 3.15 10.38
CA PRO A 110 -15.78 2.04 11.19
C PRO A 110 -16.82 1.66 12.25
N SER A 111 -16.91 0.38 12.58
CA SER A 111 -17.60 -0.09 13.77
C SER A 111 -16.88 0.40 15.03
N ILE A 112 -17.53 0.32 16.19
CA ILE A 112 -16.91 0.73 17.44
C ILE A 112 -15.69 -0.13 17.79
N SER A 113 -15.75 -1.43 17.47
CA SER A 113 -14.64 -2.36 17.71
C SER A 113 -13.42 -2.02 16.86
N GLU A 114 -13.63 -1.60 15.60
CA GLU A 114 -12.57 -1.17 14.70
C GLU A 114 -12.00 0.19 15.13
N LEU A 115 -12.86 1.17 15.41
CA LEU A 115 -12.41 2.51 15.77
C LEU A 115 -11.62 2.52 17.08
N LYS A 116 -11.95 1.61 18.01
CA LYS A 116 -11.21 1.40 19.25
C LYS A 116 -9.76 0.94 19.02
N THR A 117 -9.46 0.24 17.91
CA THR A 117 -8.09 -0.25 17.67
C THR A 117 -7.09 0.87 17.37
N LEU A 118 -7.58 2.08 17.09
CA LEU A 118 -6.77 3.28 16.88
C LEU A 118 -6.45 4.05 18.17
N VAL A 119 -7.01 3.66 19.31
CA VAL A 119 -6.72 4.35 20.57
C VAL A 119 -5.32 4.05 21.02
N GLU A 120 -4.51 5.10 21.18
CA GLU A 120 -3.22 5.00 21.87
C GLU A 120 -3.46 5.16 23.37
N SER A 121 -3.52 4.03 24.09
CA SER A 121 -3.81 3.97 25.53
C SER A 121 -2.79 4.72 26.40
N ARG A 122 -1.56 4.94 25.91
CA ARG A 122 -0.56 5.74 26.61
C ARG A 122 -0.80 7.24 26.51
N CYS A 123 -1.63 7.69 25.57
CA CYS A 123 -1.77 9.09 25.24
C CYS A 123 -3.17 9.62 25.56
N GLN A 124 -3.23 10.91 25.85
CA GLN A 124 -4.44 11.71 26.02
C GLN A 124 -4.24 13.03 25.27
N LYS A 125 -5.35 13.61 24.76
CA LYS A 125 -5.37 14.88 24.02
C LYS A 125 -4.34 14.99 22.86
N PRO A 126 -4.50 14.25 21.75
CA PRO A 126 -5.48 13.19 21.54
C PRO A 126 -4.93 11.81 21.96
N ALA A 127 -5.80 10.85 22.24
CA ALA A 127 -5.50 9.46 22.55
C ALA A 127 -5.39 8.60 21.28
N ILE A 128 -4.56 9.02 20.33
CA ILE A 128 -4.31 8.38 19.04
C ILE A 128 -2.88 8.63 18.60
N ASN A 129 -2.22 7.68 17.93
CA ASN A 129 -0.86 7.91 17.43
C ASN A 129 -0.83 9.04 16.38
N LEU A 130 -0.19 10.17 16.71
CA LEU A 130 -0.11 11.35 15.85
C LEU A 130 0.91 11.21 14.69
N GLU A 131 1.82 10.24 14.74
CA GLU A 131 2.68 9.92 13.59
C GLU A 131 1.85 9.29 12.47
N LEU A 132 0.89 8.44 12.84
CA LEU A 132 -0.03 7.79 11.89
C LEU A 132 -1.16 8.72 11.46
N PHE A 133 -1.71 9.48 12.40
CA PHE A 133 -2.87 10.36 12.20
C PHE A 133 -2.53 11.80 12.59
N PRO A 134 -1.74 12.51 11.76
CA PRO A 134 -1.27 13.86 12.08
C PRO A 134 -2.43 14.84 12.15
N ASN A 135 -2.35 15.80 13.07
CA ASN A 135 -3.41 16.78 13.34
C ASN A 135 -4.80 16.13 13.57
N ALA A 136 -4.83 14.93 14.18
CA ALA A 136 -6.08 14.29 14.54
C ALA A 136 -6.84 15.13 15.59
N PRO A 137 -8.13 15.46 15.35
CA PRO A 137 -8.94 16.17 16.33
C PRO A 137 -9.05 15.42 17.67
N ALA A 138 -8.74 16.09 18.77
CA ALA A 138 -8.96 15.59 20.14
C ALA A 138 -10.44 15.73 20.56
N TRP A 139 -11.34 15.15 19.77
CA TRP A 139 -12.79 15.26 19.91
C TRP A 139 -13.46 13.89 19.76
N PRO A 140 -14.78 13.79 20.00
CA PRO A 140 -15.51 12.56 19.73
C PRO A 140 -15.65 12.26 18.24
N PHE A 141 -15.62 10.95 17.93
CA PHE A 141 -15.80 10.37 16.60
C PHE A 141 -16.93 9.37 16.60
N TRP A 142 -17.81 9.47 15.62
CA TRP A 142 -18.88 8.49 15.40
C TRP A 142 -18.33 7.15 14.93
N SER A 143 -18.93 6.06 15.42
CA SER A 143 -18.85 4.75 14.78
C SER A 143 -20.13 4.45 14.00
N SER A 144 -20.14 3.35 13.24
CA SER A 144 -21.33 2.78 12.62
C SER A 144 -22.15 1.89 13.57
N SER A 145 -21.64 1.61 14.77
CA SER A 145 -22.27 0.68 15.71
C SER A 145 -23.37 1.36 16.52
N GLU A 146 -24.60 0.92 16.32
CA GLU A 146 -25.75 1.29 17.15
C GLU A 146 -25.71 0.55 18.49
N LEU A 147 -26.29 1.15 19.53
CA LEU A 147 -26.43 0.50 20.83
C LEU A 147 -27.52 -0.57 20.75
N SER A 148 -27.19 -1.82 21.08
CA SER A 148 -28.11 -2.96 20.92
C SER A 148 -29.39 -2.85 21.73
N SER A 149 -29.34 -2.22 22.92
CA SER A 149 -30.51 -2.01 23.77
C SER A 149 -31.39 -0.85 23.35
N ASN A 150 -30.85 0.11 22.58
CA ASN A 150 -31.60 1.23 22.05
C ASN A 150 -30.93 1.78 20.78
N PRO A 151 -31.46 1.48 19.58
CA PRO A 151 -30.85 1.88 18.32
C PRO A 151 -30.87 3.40 18.09
N ASP A 152 -31.58 4.21 18.89
CA ASP A 152 -31.50 5.68 18.79
C ASP A 152 -30.14 6.23 19.28
N TYR A 153 -29.41 5.42 20.04
CA TYR A 153 -28.05 5.72 20.51
C TYR A 153 -27.01 5.03 19.64
N VAL A 154 -25.89 5.72 19.43
CA VAL A 154 -24.75 5.21 18.66
C VAL A 154 -23.50 5.29 19.50
N TRP A 155 -22.66 4.28 19.38
CA TRP A 155 -21.33 4.28 19.99
C TRP A 155 -20.40 5.29 19.35
N ARG A 156 -19.65 5.98 20.19
CA ARG A 156 -18.59 6.90 19.79
C ARG A 156 -17.35 6.67 20.63
N ILE A 157 -16.22 7.11 20.10
CA ILE A 157 -14.97 7.19 20.86
C ILE A 157 -14.56 8.63 21.01
N ASP A 158 -14.15 9.03 22.20
CA ASP A 158 -13.65 10.37 22.48
C ASP A 158 -12.13 10.36 22.47
N PHE A 159 -11.51 10.82 21.38
CA PHE A 159 -10.05 10.89 21.28
C PHE A 159 -9.45 11.98 22.18
N SER A 160 -10.21 12.82 22.88
CA SER A 160 -9.61 13.62 23.96
C SER A 160 -9.07 12.74 25.11
N SER A 161 -9.65 11.55 25.31
CA SER A 161 -9.36 10.68 26.46
C SER A 161 -9.28 9.17 26.14
N GLY A 162 -9.57 8.75 24.90
CA GLY A 162 -9.63 7.35 24.48
C GLY A 162 -10.89 6.60 24.96
N LYS A 163 -11.88 7.30 25.52
CA LYS A 163 -13.05 6.67 26.17
C LYS A 163 -14.19 6.40 25.20
N LEU A 164 -14.84 5.27 25.40
CA LEU A 164 -16.09 4.90 24.71
C LEU A 164 -17.27 5.61 25.37
N GLY A 165 -18.27 5.95 24.57
CA GLY A 165 -19.56 6.47 25.02
C GLY A 165 -20.67 6.15 24.04
N THR A 166 -21.91 6.42 24.44
CA THR A 166 -23.08 6.33 23.55
C THR A 166 -23.86 7.62 23.64
N ASP A 167 -24.32 8.11 22.49
CA ASP A 167 -25.05 9.37 22.38
C ASP A 167 -26.20 9.24 21.37
N LEU A 168 -27.26 10.04 21.57
CA LEU A 168 -28.40 10.10 20.65
C LEU A 168 -27.96 10.60 19.27
N LYS A 169 -28.40 9.91 18.20
CA LYS A 169 -28.10 10.23 16.80
C LYS A 169 -28.40 11.67 16.40
N THR A 170 -29.41 12.27 17.04
CA THR A 170 -30.00 13.57 16.68
C THR A 170 -29.41 14.75 17.44
N ASN A 171 -28.78 14.53 18.60
CA ASN A 171 -28.44 15.62 19.52
C ASN A 171 -27.01 16.13 19.37
N TYR A 172 -26.15 15.37 18.70
CA TYR A 172 -24.72 15.66 18.63
C TYR A 172 -24.19 15.62 17.21
N SER A 173 -23.12 16.38 16.99
CA SER A 173 -22.34 16.33 15.77
C SER A 173 -20.88 16.05 16.10
N TYR A 174 -20.32 14.99 15.50
CA TYR A 174 -18.98 14.49 15.79
C TYR A 174 -18.20 14.26 14.50
N TYR A 175 -16.89 14.08 14.65
CA TYR A 175 -16.00 13.76 13.55
C TYR A 175 -16.22 12.33 13.07
N VAL A 176 -15.72 12.04 11.87
CA VAL A 176 -15.79 10.71 11.25
C VAL A 176 -14.42 10.39 10.66
N ARG A 177 -13.98 9.15 10.83
CA ARG A 177 -12.83 8.60 10.11
C ARG A 177 -13.32 7.50 9.18
N LEU A 178 -12.64 7.32 8.05
CA LEU A 178 -13.02 6.33 7.06
C LEU A 178 -12.12 5.12 7.12
N VAL A 179 -12.74 3.96 6.90
CA VAL A 179 -12.05 2.67 6.81
C VAL A 179 -12.50 1.90 5.56
N LYS A 180 -11.63 1.04 5.04
CA LYS A 180 -11.86 0.08 3.96
C LYS A 180 -11.41 -1.32 4.41
N GLY A 181 -12.01 -2.35 3.82
CA GLY A 181 -11.77 -3.76 4.17
C GLY A 181 -12.82 -4.30 5.15
N GLU A 182 -12.69 -5.57 5.50
CA GLU A 182 -13.48 -6.23 6.53
C GLU A 182 -12.59 -6.52 7.73
N ALA A 183 -13.02 -6.21 8.95
CA ALA A 183 -12.23 -6.53 10.13
C ALA A 183 -12.38 -8.00 10.52
N PRO A 184 -11.30 -8.67 10.97
CA PRO A 184 -11.42 -9.91 11.69
C PRO A 184 -12.29 -9.70 12.93
N LYS A 185 -13.22 -10.64 13.20
CA LYS A 185 -14.14 -10.54 14.34
C LYS A 185 -13.37 -10.71 15.67
N LEU A 186 -13.02 -9.60 16.32
CA LEU A 186 -12.40 -9.56 17.65
C LEU A 186 -13.46 -9.67 18.77
N ASP A 187 -14.19 -10.78 18.86
CA ASP A 187 -14.97 -11.18 20.05
C ASP A 187 -15.45 -12.63 19.89
N GLY A 188 -14.80 -13.55 20.60
CA GLY A 188 -15.13 -14.97 20.66
C GLY A 188 -16.43 -15.27 21.42
N ARG A 189 -17.59 -14.99 20.83
CA ARG A 189 -18.85 -15.66 21.19
C ARG A 189 -19.41 -16.47 20.02
N THR A 190 -19.57 -17.75 20.32
CA THR A 190 -19.82 -18.88 19.46
C THR A 190 -21.12 -18.75 18.66
N MET A 191 -20.98 -18.67 17.35
CA MET A 191 -21.75 -19.53 16.44
C MET A 191 -20.75 -20.57 15.96
N ALA A 192 -21.10 -21.85 15.97
CA ALA A 192 -20.30 -22.87 15.28
C ALA A 192 -20.09 -22.38 13.84
N LYS A 193 -18.89 -21.90 13.54
CA LYS A 193 -18.59 -21.24 12.27
C LYS A 193 -18.07 -22.33 11.34
N PRO A 194 -18.59 -22.47 10.11
CA PRO A 194 -17.79 -23.12 9.08
C PRO A 194 -16.44 -22.39 9.03
N ARG A 195 -15.33 -23.11 8.80
CA ARG A 195 -13.99 -22.51 8.65
C ARG A 195 -14.15 -21.20 7.90
N SER A 196 -13.67 -20.10 8.47
CA SER A 196 -13.78 -18.83 7.76
C SER A 196 -13.08 -18.99 6.41
N ALA A 197 -13.64 -18.40 5.34
CA ALA A 197 -13.05 -18.49 4.00
C ALA A 197 -11.56 -18.13 4.00
N GLU A 198 -11.15 -17.26 4.92
CA GLU A 198 -9.76 -16.88 5.19
C GLU A 198 -8.92 -18.03 5.78
N GLU A 199 -9.41 -18.77 6.77
CA GLU A 199 -8.72 -19.96 7.31
C GLU A 199 -8.64 -21.11 6.30
N GLU A 200 -9.67 -21.28 5.46
CA GLU A 200 -9.63 -22.21 4.32
C GLU A 200 -8.61 -21.77 3.27
N GLU A 201 -8.53 -20.47 2.98
CA GLU A 201 -7.58 -19.91 2.01
C GLU A 201 -6.13 -19.99 2.51
N ILE A 202 -5.87 -19.65 3.78
CA ILE A 202 -4.55 -19.80 4.41
C ILE A 202 -4.15 -21.28 4.41
N ALA A 203 -5.07 -22.19 4.77
CA ALA A 203 -4.80 -23.62 4.73
C ALA A 203 -4.51 -24.12 3.30
N ALA A 204 -5.22 -23.61 2.30
CA ALA A 204 -4.98 -23.93 0.89
C ALA A 204 -3.63 -23.41 0.37
N ARG A 205 -3.08 -22.36 1.00
CA ARG A 205 -1.77 -21.78 0.67
C ARG A 205 -0.61 -22.37 1.49
N ASN A 206 -0.87 -23.33 2.38
CA ASN A 206 0.17 -24.05 3.11
C ASN A 206 0.82 -25.13 2.22
N ASP A 207 1.48 -24.69 1.16
CA ASP A 207 2.11 -25.51 0.12
C ASP A 207 3.64 -25.61 0.26
N GLY A 208 4.21 -25.03 1.32
CA GLY A 208 5.65 -24.95 1.56
C GLY A 208 6.38 -23.89 0.73
N ILE A 209 5.66 -23.12 -0.10
CA ILE A 209 6.19 -22.00 -0.88
C ILE A 209 5.76 -20.67 -0.25
N HIS A 210 4.50 -20.57 0.19
CA HIS A 210 3.97 -19.34 0.77
C HIS A 210 4.26 -19.24 2.27
N ASP A 211 4.63 -18.04 2.72
CA ASP A 211 4.73 -17.68 4.13
C ASP A 211 3.32 -17.53 4.73
N ILE A 212 2.85 -18.55 5.44
CA ILE A 212 1.51 -18.58 6.05
C ILE A 212 1.35 -17.58 7.20
N GLU A 213 2.46 -17.09 7.78
CA GLU A 213 2.46 -16.09 8.83
C GLU A 213 2.46 -14.66 8.25
N ASN A 214 2.55 -14.51 6.93
CA ASN A 214 2.51 -13.21 6.28
C ASN A 214 1.11 -12.60 6.45
N PRO A 215 0.98 -11.46 7.15
CA PRO A 215 -0.31 -10.82 7.40
C PRO A 215 -1.01 -10.33 6.12
N ASP A 216 -0.28 -10.25 5.00
CA ASP A 216 -0.79 -9.82 3.71
C ASP A 216 -1.13 -11.00 2.77
N LEU A 217 -0.99 -12.26 3.22
CA LEU A 217 -1.14 -13.45 2.38
C LEU A 217 -2.50 -13.52 1.66
N THR A 218 -3.57 -13.16 2.37
CA THR A 218 -4.96 -13.17 1.86
C THR A 218 -5.36 -11.85 1.20
N LEU A 219 -4.52 -10.81 1.29
CA LEU A 219 -4.78 -9.50 0.67
C LEU A 219 -4.43 -9.50 -0.82
N LEU A 220 -3.41 -10.26 -1.21
CA LEU A 220 -3.00 -10.37 -2.61
C LEU A 220 -3.85 -11.41 -3.32
N GLN A 221 -4.32 -11.03 -4.52
CA GLN A 221 -5.00 -11.94 -5.43
C GLN A 221 -4.10 -13.17 -5.65
N ARG A 222 -4.69 -14.36 -5.56
CA ARG A 222 -3.94 -15.59 -5.85
C ARG A 222 -3.49 -15.61 -7.30
N TYR A 223 -2.36 -16.27 -7.56
CA TYR A 223 -1.84 -16.41 -8.91
C TYR A 223 -2.85 -17.02 -9.90
N ASP A 224 -3.52 -18.11 -9.51
CA ASP A 224 -4.54 -18.78 -10.33
C ASP A 224 -5.77 -17.91 -10.59
N GLN A 225 -6.11 -17.01 -9.66
CA GLN A 225 -7.16 -16.02 -9.87
C GLN A 225 -6.69 -14.86 -10.76
N ALA A 226 -5.46 -14.39 -10.57
CA ALA A 226 -4.88 -13.29 -11.32
C ALA A 226 -4.66 -13.64 -12.79
N THR A 227 -4.40 -14.92 -13.06
CA THR A 227 -4.13 -15.45 -14.40
C THR A 227 -5.32 -16.19 -14.99
N LEU A 228 -6.48 -16.16 -14.32
CA LEU A 228 -7.69 -16.82 -14.79
C LEU A 228 -8.10 -16.26 -16.15
N GLY A 229 -8.14 -17.13 -17.17
CA GLY A 229 -8.51 -16.76 -18.53
C GLY A 229 -7.37 -16.15 -19.35
N PHE A 230 -6.13 -16.09 -18.83
CA PHE A 230 -4.98 -15.69 -19.62
C PHE A 230 -4.67 -16.76 -20.68
N PRO A 231 -4.17 -16.36 -21.87
CA PRO A 231 -3.71 -17.30 -22.88
C PRO A 231 -2.59 -18.18 -22.30
N LEU A 232 -2.68 -19.48 -22.58
CA LEU A 232 -1.68 -20.46 -22.19
C LEU A 232 -0.79 -20.81 -23.39
N ASP A 233 0.45 -21.20 -23.09
CA ASP A 233 1.39 -21.76 -24.05
C ASP A 233 1.13 -23.25 -24.29
N THR A 234 1.96 -23.87 -25.13
CA THR A 234 1.86 -25.31 -25.48
C THR A 234 2.16 -26.26 -24.30
N ARG A 235 2.55 -25.73 -23.14
CA ARG A 235 2.88 -26.46 -21.92
C ARG A 235 1.93 -26.11 -20.78
N ASP A 236 0.76 -25.55 -21.10
CA ASP A 236 -0.27 -25.12 -20.16
C ASP A 236 0.21 -24.06 -19.15
N GLN A 237 1.27 -23.30 -19.47
CA GLN A 237 1.74 -22.17 -18.68
C GLN A 237 1.22 -20.85 -19.25
N VAL A 238 1.08 -19.83 -18.41
CA VAL A 238 0.67 -18.50 -18.88
C VAL A 238 1.65 -17.96 -19.92
N ASP A 239 1.15 -17.59 -21.08
CA ASP A 239 1.95 -16.96 -22.12
C ASP A 239 2.05 -15.45 -21.89
N TRP A 240 2.93 -15.06 -20.97
CA TRP A 240 3.14 -13.66 -20.57
C TRP A 240 3.45 -12.72 -21.74
N ALA A 241 4.12 -13.21 -22.79
CA ALA A 241 4.38 -12.40 -23.98
C ALA A 241 3.09 -12.07 -24.72
N LYS A 242 2.20 -13.05 -24.89
CA LYS A 242 0.89 -12.84 -25.51
C LYS A 242 -0.03 -11.99 -24.64
N VAL A 243 -0.04 -12.23 -23.33
CA VAL A 243 -0.78 -11.41 -22.35
C VAL A 243 -0.42 -9.92 -22.49
N LEU A 244 0.88 -9.62 -22.61
CA LEU A 244 1.37 -8.25 -22.75
C LEU A 244 1.05 -7.66 -24.14
N LEU A 245 1.29 -8.42 -25.22
CA LEU A 245 1.04 -7.96 -26.60
C LEU A 245 -0.44 -7.74 -26.90
N ASP A 246 -1.32 -8.56 -26.34
CA ASP A 246 -2.77 -8.45 -26.50
C ASP A 246 -3.38 -7.37 -25.57
N GLY A 247 -2.58 -6.74 -24.70
CA GLY A 247 -3.03 -5.71 -23.77
C GLY A 247 -3.93 -6.24 -22.66
N ILE A 248 -3.83 -7.53 -22.31
CA ILE A 248 -4.60 -8.14 -21.22
C ILE A 248 -4.13 -7.60 -19.86
N ILE A 249 -2.85 -7.24 -19.77
CA ILE A 249 -2.27 -6.54 -18.62
C ILE A 249 -1.67 -5.21 -19.06
N GLU A 250 -1.72 -4.24 -18.15
CA GLU A 250 -1.05 -2.94 -18.27
C GLU A 250 -0.10 -2.80 -17.08
N PRO A 251 1.15 -3.27 -17.21
CA PRO A 251 2.08 -3.22 -16.09
C PRO A 251 2.45 -1.78 -15.74
N ARG A 252 2.65 -1.52 -14.45
CA ARG A 252 3.17 -0.23 -13.98
C ARG A 252 4.61 -0.05 -14.46
N THR A 253 4.90 1.17 -14.90
CA THR A 253 6.22 1.58 -15.43
C THR A 253 7.20 1.96 -14.33
N THR A 254 6.70 2.38 -13.16
CA THR A 254 7.50 2.59 -11.95
C THR A 254 6.86 1.91 -10.75
N ARG A 255 7.59 1.82 -9.63
CA ARG A 255 7.07 1.23 -8.39
C ARG A 255 5.97 2.08 -7.78
N GLU A 256 6.10 3.39 -7.95
CA GLU A 256 5.18 4.44 -7.49
C GLU A 256 3.91 4.49 -8.35
N GLY A 257 3.95 3.92 -9.56
CA GLY A 257 2.83 3.93 -10.50
C GLY A 257 2.76 5.20 -11.35
N ASP A 258 3.84 5.97 -11.41
CA ASP A 258 3.98 7.10 -12.31
C ASP A 258 3.97 6.62 -13.76
N GLN A 259 3.17 7.24 -14.61
CA GLN A 259 3.09 6.94 -16.03
C GLN A 259 4.29 7.55 -16.77
N VAL A 260 5.45 6.94 -16.60
CA VAL A 260 6.64 7.23 -17.39
C VAL A 260 6.59 6.38 -18.66
N GLU A 261 6.79 7.01 -19.81
CA GLU A 261 6.81 6.28 -21.08
C GLU A 261 8.02 5.33 -21.11
N MET A 262 7.76 4.03 -21.32
CA MET A 262 8.81 3.04 -21.48
C MET A 262 9.49 3.20 -22.85
N ALA A 263 10.81 3.16 -22.88
CA ALA A 263 11.57 3.16 -24.12
C ALA A 263 11.49 1.77 -24.79
N VAL A 264 10.44 1.54 -25.60
CA VAL A 264 10.25 0.29 -26.33
C VAL A 264 11.14 0.26 -27.57
N TRP A 265 12.01 -0.76 -27.68
CA TRP A 265 12.92 -0.92 -28.79
C TRP A 265 12.62 -2.16 -29.63
N ASP A 266 12.17 -1.97 -30.87
CA ASP A 266 11.82 -3.05 -31.79
C ASP A 266 13.05 -3.54 -32.58
N HIS A 267 13.89 -4.33 -31.93
CA HIS A 267 15.07 -4.95 -32.53
C HIS A 267 15.20 -6.42 -32.13
N THR A 268 15.58 -7.29 -33.07
CA THR A 268 15.76 -8.72 -32.81
C THR A 268 17.22 -9.12 -33.02
N ILE A 269 17.81 -9.81 -32.04
CA ILE A 269 19.11 -10.47 -32.15
C ILE A 269 18.89 -11.94 -32.46
N ILE A 270 19.70 -12.48 -33.38
CA ILE A 270 19.73 -13.91 -33.73
C ILE A 270 21.09 -14.49 -33.33
N PHE A 271 21.10 -15.42 -32.38
CA PHE A 271 22.30 -16.16 -31.99
C PHE A 271 22.39 -17.45 -32.81
N LYS A 272 23.50 -17.59 -33.53
CA LYS A 272 23.69 -18.67 -34.51
C LYS A 272 24.53 -19.83 -34.02
N ASP A 273 25.25 -19.65 -32.90
CA ASP A 273 26.07 -20.71 -32.30
C ASP A 273 25.20 -21.63 -31.43
N THR A 274 24.32 -22.37 -32.10
CA THR A 274 23.31 -23.25 -31.46
C THR A 274 23.53 -24.72 -31.84
N GLN A 275 24.68 -25.02 -32.43
CA GLN A 275 25.03 -26.36 -32.90
C GLN A 275 23.97 -26.91 -33.88
N GLY A 276 23.30 -28.01 -33.53
CA GLY A 276 22.25 -28.63 -34.35
C GLY A 276 20.84 -28.10 -34.09
N MET A 277 20.66 -27.16 -33.16
CA MET A 277 19.36 -26.57 -32.83
C MET A 277 19.12 -25.31 -33.67
N PRO A 278 17.85 -24.93 -34.01
CA PRO A 278 17.48 -23.66 -34.58
C PRO A 278 18.17 -22.52 -33.85
N TRP A 279 18.41 -21.45 -34.59
CA TRP A 279 19.01 -20.26 -34.04
C TRP A 279 18.13 -19.68 -32.93
N VAL A 280 18.77 -19.09 -31.94
CA VAL A 280 18.06 -18.45 -30.84
C VAL A 280 17.64 -17.06 -31.29
N ARG A 281 16.35 -16.76 -31.14
CA ARG A 281 15.76 -15.45 -31.41
C ARG A 281 15.54 -14.70 -30.10
N PHE A 282 16.11 -13.50 -30.00
CA PHE A 282 15.90 -12.59 -28.88
C PHE A 282 15.27 -11.26 -29.34
N PRO A 283 13.98 -11.02 -29.06
CA PRO A 283 13.30 -9.77 -29.40
C PRO A 283 13.40 -8.74 -28.27
N HIS A 284 14.07 -7.62 -28.49
CA HIS A 284 14.11 -6.50 -27.53
C HIS A 284 12.74 -5.93 -27.25
N LYS A 285 11.82 -5.92 -28.23
CA LYS A 285 10.49 -5.32 -28.06
C LYS A 285 9.79 -5.87 -26.82
N LEU A 286 9.69 -7.20 -26.73
CA LEU A 286 9.02 -7.87 -25.62
C LEU A 286 9.70 -7.59 -24.28
N HIS A 287 11.03 -7.43 -24.26
CA HIS A 287 11.78 -7.18 -23.04
C HIS A 287 11.71 -5.70 -22.63
N SER A 288 11.76 -4.77 -23.60
CA SER A 288 11.74 -3.31 -23.37
C SER A 288 10.33 -2.74 -23.16
N MET A 289 9.28 -3.51 -23.44
CA MET A 289 7.91 -3.12 -23.10
C MET A 289 7.67 -3.03 -21.59
N TRP A 290 8.46 -3.73 -20.78
CA TRP A 290 8.31 -3.71 -19.32
C TRP A 290 9.63 -3.62 -18.53
N LEU A 291 10.79 -3.75 -19.19
CA LEU A 291 12.10 -3.57 -18.57
C LEU A 291 12.80 -2.35 -19.16
N ALA A 292 13.48 -1.61 -18.30
CA ALA A 292 14.38 -0.54 -18.70
C ALA A 292 15.70 -1.12 -19.22
N CYS A 293 16.42 -0.35 -20.05
CA CYS A 293 17.71 -0.78 -20.60
C CYS A 293 18.71 -1.18 -19.51
N GLU A 294 18.71 -0.48 -18.38
CA GLU A 294 19.57 -0.72 -17.23
C GLU A 294 19.29 -2.04 -16.49
N ASN A 295 18.12 -2.66 -16.72
CA ASN A 295 17.85 -3.99 -16.16
C ASN A 295 18.68 -5.08 -16.84
N CYS A 296 19.21 -4.82 -18.04
CA CYS A 296 19.99 -5.77 -18.83
C CYS A 296 21.44 -5.30 -19.04
N HIS A 297 21.60 -4.01 -19.38
CA HIS A 297 22.86 -3.42 -19.79
C HIS A 297 23.46 -2.51 -18.71
N ASP A 298 24.77 -2.58 -18.40
CA ASP A 298 25.77 -3.54 -18.90
C ASP A 298 25.96 -4.73 -17.93
N GLN A 299 25.00 -4.96 -17.03
CA GLN A 299 25.12 -5.96 -15.95
C GLN A 299 25.17 -7.40 -16.48
N PHE A 300 24.28 -7.76 -17.40
CA PHE A 300 24.15 -9.12 -17.92
C PHE A 300 24.62 -9.24 -19.38
N PHE A 301 24.48 -8.17 -20.15
CA PHE A 301 24.88 -8.11 -21.54
C PHE A 301 25.58 -6.79 -21.81
N GLU A 302 26.64 -6.82 -22.61
CA GLU A 302 27.21 -5.59 -23.15
C GLU A 302 26.36 -5.06 -24.29
N THR A 303 26.39 -3.75 -24.52
CA THR A 303 25.76 -3.11 -25.70
C THR A 303 26.31 -3.57 -27.06
N LYS A 304 27.43 -4.31 -27.08
CA LYS A 304 28.05 -4.85 -28.29
C LYS A 304 27.70 -6.32 -28.50
N THR A 305 27.18 -6.66 -29.69
CA THR A 305 26.87 -8.05 -30.06
C THR A 305 28.13 -8.92 -30.15
N GLY A 306 28.03 -10.19 -29.72
CA GLY A 306 29.07 -11.21 -29.91
C GLY A 306 30.19 -11.20 -28.87
N THR A 307 30.04 -10.47 -27.76
CA THR A 307 31.01 -10.45 -26.67
C THR A 307 30.65 -11.38 -25.51
N ALA A 308 29.37 -11.71 -25.34
CA ALA A 308 28.91 -12.64 -24.31
C ALA A 308 29.10 -14.10 -24.72
N ASP A 309 29.82 -14.87 -23.91
CA ASP A 309 29.91 -16.33 -24.03
C ASP A 309 28.68 -16.98 -23.39
N ILE A 310 27.63 -17.17 -24.19
CA ILE A 310 26.33 -17.68 -23.76
C ILE A 310 26.25 -19.17 -24.05
N SER A 311 26.11 -19.96 -23.00
CA SER A 311 25.84 -21.40 -23.09
C SER A 311 24.62 -21.77 -22.24
N MET A 312 23.98 -22.91 -22.56
CA MET A 312 22.92 -23.44 -21.69
C MET A 312 23.41 -23.66 -20.26
N GLN A 313 24.68 -24.05 -20.08
CA GLN A 313 25.28 -24.19 -18.76
C GLN A 313 25.26 -22.85 -18.00
N SER A 314 25.70 -21.76 -18.63
CA SER A 314 25.68 -20.42 -18.02
C SER A 314 24.26 -19.96 -17.67
N ILE A 315 23.27 -20.32 -18.52
CA ILE A 315 21.85 -20.03 -18.29
C ILE A 315 21.35 -20.79 -17.07
N TYR A 316 21.64 -22.09 -16.94
CA TYR A 316 21.23 -22.86 -15.77
C TYR A 316 21.90 -22.39 -14.47
N THR A 317 23.10 -21.80 -14.55
CA THR A 317 23.78 -21.20 -13.39
C THR A 317 23.34 -19.76 -13.10
N GLY A 318 22.32 -19.24 -13.80
CA GLY A 318 21.71 -17.95 -13.53
C GLY A 318 22.41 -16.75 -14.19
N GLN A 319 23.27 -16.98 -15.19
CA GLN A 319 23.89 -15.93 -15.99
C GLN A 319 23.10 -15.71 -17.29
N HIS A 320 23.33 -14.57 -17.96
CA HIS A 320 22.71 -14.20 -19.23
C HIS A 320 21.18 -14.33 -19.17
N CYS A 321 20.56 -15.13 -20.05
CA CYS A 321 19.12 -15.38 -20.06
C CYS A 321 18.63 -15.98 -18.73
N GLY A 322 19.47 -16.75 -18.05
CA GLY A 322 19.18 -17.40 -16.77
C GLY A 322 19.06 -16.46 -15.59
N ALA A 323 19.48 -15.18 -15.74
CA ALA A 323 19.23 -14.16 -14.73
C ALA A 323 17.72 -14.00 -14.46
N CYS A 324 16.89 -14.24 -15.48
CA CYS A 324 15.43 -14.12 -15.40
C CYS A 324 14.69 -15.42 -15.69
N HIS A 325 15.04 -16.15 -16.75
CA HIS A 325 14.36 -17.38 -17.15
C HIS A 325 14.60 -18.50 -16.14
N GLY A 326 13.52 -19.00 -15.53
CA GLY A 326 13.56 -19.99 -14.44
C GLY A 326 13.49 -19.39 -13.04
N ARG A 327 13.46 -18.05 -12.91
CA ARG A 327 13.22 -17.35 -11.63
C ARG A 327 11.98 -16.47 -11.69
N VAL A 328 11.94 -15.56 -12.66
CA VAL A 328 10.87 -14.56 -12.83
C VAL A 328 10.23 -14.62 -14.23
N ALA A 329 10.76 -15.47 -15.11
CA ALA A 329 10.23 -15.76 -16.43
C ALA A 329 10.20 -17.28 -16.66
N PHE A 330 9.62 -17.71 -17.79
CA PHE A 330 9.43 -19.13 -18.12
C PHE A 330 10.74 -19.94 -18.04
N SER A 331 10.59 -21.25 -17.82
CA SER A 331 11.72 -22.17 -17.65
C SER A 331 12.65 -22.20 -18.86
N PRO A 332 13.99 -22.19 -18.68
CA PRO A 332 14.94 -22.41 -19.77
C PRO A 332 14.79 -23.76 -20.49
N ASN A 333 14.05 -24.70 -19.90
CA ASN A 333 13.72 -25.99 -20.52
C ASN A 333 12.68 -25.86 -21.66
N SER A 334 12.11 -24.67 -21.87
CA SER A 334 11.25 -24.35 -23.00
C SER A 334 12.06 -23.99 -24.24
N CYS A 335 12.81 -24.99 -24.75
CA CYS A 335 13.79 -24.85 -25.82
C CYS A 335 13.25 -24.07 -27.03
N GLU A 336 12.05 -24.41 -27.48
CA GLU A 336 11.37 -23.83 -28.64
C GLU A 336 11.05 -22.34 -28.49
N ARG A 337 10.99 -21.81 -27.25
CA ARG A 337 10.73 -20.39 -27.01
C ARG A 337 11.96 -19.53 -27.31
N CYS A 338 13.15 -20.12 -27.27
CA CYS A 338 14.41 -19.47 -27.63
C CYS A 338 14.87 -19.91 -29.01
N HIS A 339 15.03 -21.22 -29.22
CA HIS A 339 15.42 -21.88 -30.46
C HIS A 339 14.25 -21.92 -31.46
N SER A 340 13.87 -20.76 -31.94
CA SER A 340 12.68 -20.55 -32.78
C SER A 340 12.98 -20.11 -34.20
N GLU A 341 14.22 -19.70 -34.49
CA GLU A 341 14.61 -19.21 -35.81
C GLU A 341 15.23 -20.35 -36.64
N LEU A 342 14.47 -20.85 -37.62
CA LEU A 342 14.93 -21.92 -38.50
C LEU A 342 16.01 -21.42 -39.47
N TYR A 343 16.95 -22.32 -39.81
CA TYR A 343 17.94 -22.09 -40.86
C TYR A 343 17.96 -23.27 -41.85
N PRO A 344 18.53 -23.10 -43.05
CA PRO A 344 18.51 -24.14 -44.07
C PRO A 344 19.02 -25.49 -43.55
N GLY A 345 18.21 -26.53 -43.70
CA GLY A 345 18.56 -27.90 -43.29
C GLY A 345 18.07 -28.32 -41.90
N VAL A 346 17.49 -27.41 -41.10
CA VAL A 346 16.91 -27.75 -39.80
C VAL A 346 15.38 -27.75 -39.84
N GLN A 347 14.78 -28.83 -39.34
CA GLN A 347 13.33 -29.01 -39.26
C GLN A 347 12.79 -28.50 -37.93
N LYS A 348 11.57 -27.96 -37.96
CA LYS A 348 10.81 -27.60 -36.76
C LYS A 348 10.41 -28.88 -36.01
N TRP A 349 10.65 -28.93 -34.71
CA TRP A 349 10.33 -30.09 -33.85
C TRP A 349 9.26 -29.80 -32.77
N TRP A 350 8.63 -28.63 -32.84
CA TRP A 350 7.62 -28.15 -31.88
C TRP A 350 6.34 -27.71 -32.56
#